data_AF-A0A4R1IAF5-F1
#
_entry.id   AF-A0A4R1IAF5-F1
#
_cell.length_a   1.000
_cell.length_b   1.000
_cell.length_c   1.000
_cell.angle_alpha   90.00
_cell.angle_beta   90.00
_cell.angle_gamma   90.00
#
_symmetry.space_group_name_H-M   'P 1'
#
loop_
_entity.id
_entity.type
_entity.pdbx_description
1 polymer ?
#
loop_
_entity_poly.entity_id
_entity_poly.type
_entity_poly.pdbx_seq_one_letter_code
_entity_poly.pdbx_strand_id
1 'polypeptide(L)'
;MVAVEFVRRHMQGSVPLARVFWWDMLLVGTLINLVAGGAALAAHVAGAPFWLAALIFLLPLPLNLLLILSVWRSTGKEAGGWSALARAASLVWLALMFVV
;
A
#
# COMPACT_ATOMS: atom_id res chain seq x y z
N MET A 1 0.26 13.73 14.82
CA MET A 1 -0.09 12.63 15.75
C MET A 1 -0.83 11.46 15.07
N VAL A 2 -1.77 11.70 14.15
CA VAL A 2 -2.55 10.64 13.48
C VAL A 2 -1.69 9.67 12.63
N ALA A 3 -0.73 10.16 11.85
CA ALA A 3 0.10 9.30 10.99
C ALA A 3 1.01 8.35 11.78
N VAL A 4 1.64 8.84 12.86
CA VAL A 4 2.51 8.01 13.72
C VAL A 4 1.71 6.91 14.41
N GLU A 5 0.49 7.22 14.86
CA GLU A 5 -0.40 6.24 15.48
C GLU A 5 -0.90 5.21 14.45
N PHE A 6 -1.19 5.63 13.22
CA PHE A 6 -1.54 4.73 12.12
C PHE A 6 -0.40 3.73 11.84
N VAL A 7 0.83 4.24 11.69
CA VAL A 7 2.04 3.40 11.48
C VAL A 7 2.23 2.45 12.66
N ARG A 8 2.12 2.94 13.89
CA ARG A 8 2.28 2.14 15.11
C ARG A 8 1.29 0.96 15.15
N ARG A 9 0.00 1.20 14.91
CA ARG A 9 -1.04 0.16 14.92
C ARG A 9 -0.80 -0.91 13.86
N HIS A 10 -0.45 -0.48 12.64
CA HIS A 10 -0.13 -1.38 11.53
C HIS A 10 1.15 -2.18 11.81
N MET A 11 2.18 -1.52 12.34
CA MET A 11 3.42 -2.18 12.73
C MET A 11 3.24 -3.17 13.88
N GLN A 12 2.29 -2.94 14.78
CA GLN A 12 1.97 -3.87 15.86
C GLN A 12 1.07 -5.03 15.41
N GLY A 13 0.50 -5.00 14.20
CA GLY A 13 -0.47 -6.00 13.75
C GLY A 13 -1.73 -6.04 14.62
N SER A 14 -2.10 -4.91 15.24
CA SER A 14 -3.28 -4.82 16.11
C SER A 14 -4.58 -4.55 15.33
N VAL A 15 -4.49 -4.43 14.01
CA VAL A 15 -5.61 -4.18 13.11
C VAL A 15 -6.08 -5.52 12.52
N PRO A 16 -7.39 -5.83 12.54
CA PRO A 16 -7.91 -7.09 12.02
C PRO A 16 -7.51 -7.31 10.56
N LEU A 17 -7.18 -8.55 10.21
CA LEU A 17 -6.66 -8.88 8.87
C LEU A 17 -7.60 -8.42 7.75
N ALA A 18 -8.91 -8.66 7.91
CA ALA A 18 -9.91 -8.26 6.93
C ALA A 18 -9.93 -6.73 6.71
N ARG A 19 -9.75 -5.94 7.77
CA ARG A 19 -9.75 -4.48 7.67
C ARG A 19 -8.52 -3.98 6.94
N VAL A 20 -7.33 -4.45 7.33
CA VAL A 20 -6.08 -4.05 6.68
C VAL A 20 -6.11 -4.42 5.19
N PHE A 21 -6.52 -5.65 4.89
CA PHE A 21 -6.50 -6.17 3.52
C PHE A 21 -7.52 -5.46 2.62
N TRP A 22 -8.80 -5.40 3.02
CA TRP A 22 -9.84 -4.85 2.15
C TRP A 22 -9.86 -3.33 2.13
N TRP A 23 -9.78 -2.69 3.29
CA TRP A 23 -9.95 -1.25 3.40
C TRP A 23 -8.63 -0.51 3.19
N ASP A 24 -7.64 -0.78 4.04
CA ASP A 24 -6.41 0.01 4.05
C ASP A 24 -5.56 -0.29 2.81
N MET A 25 -5.53 -1.54 2.38
CA MET A 25 -4.70 -2.00 1.26
C MET A 25 -5.41 -1.93 -0.09
N LEU A 26 -6.48 -2.70 -0.30
CA LEU A 26 -7.12 -2.78 -1.63
C LEU A 26 -7.87 -1.50 -2.01
N LEU A 27 -8.54 -0.83 -1.08
CA LEU A 27 -9.27 0.41 -1.39
C LEU A 27 -8.38 1.65 -1.27
N VAL A 28 -7.91 1.95 -0.05
CA VAL A 28 -7.17 3.20 0.22
C VAL A 28 -5.81 3.19 -0.48
N GLY A 29 -5.04 2.10 -0.36
CA GLY A 29 -3.76 1.96 -1.04
C GLY A 29 -3.89 2.13 -2.56
N THR A 30 -4.83 1.44 -3.20
CA THR A 30 -5.04 1.55 -4.66
C THR A 30 -5.44 2.97 -5.07
N LEU A 31 -6.33 3.63 -4.32
CA LEU A 31 -6.72 5.01 -4.62
C LEU A 31 -5.52 5.97 -4.56
N ILE A 32 -4.64 5.79 -3.57
CA ILE A 32 -3.41 6.59 -3.43
C ILE A 32 -2.45 6.33 -4.59
N ASN A 33 -2.25 5.07 -4.99
CA ASN A 33 -1.39 4.74 -6.15
C ASN A 33 -1.98 5.32 -7.44
N LEU A 34 -3.29 5.23 -7.67
CA LEU A 34 -3.95 5.86 -8.84
C LEU A 34 -3.76 7.37 -8.89
N VAL A 35 -3.90 8.05 -7.75
CA VAL A 35 -3.67 9.50 -7.67
C VAL A 35 -2.21 9.83 -7.95
N ALA A 36 -1.27 9.06 -7.39
CA ALA A 36 0.16 9.26 -7.62
C ALA A 36 0.58 8.99 -9.07
N GLY A 37 0.11 7.88 -9.66
CA GLY A 37 0.35 7.53 -11.06
C GLY A 37 -0.23 8.57 -12.01
N GLY A 38 -1.48 9.00 -11.77
CA GLY A 38 -2.11 10.09 -12.51
C GLY A 38 -1.35 11.41 -12.39
N ALA A 39 -0.88 11.76 -11.19
CA ALA A 39 -0.06 12.95 -10.97
C ALA A 39 1.31 12.86 -11.64
N ALA A 40 1.96 11.70 -11.60
CA ALA A 40 3.23 11.46 -12.28
C ALA A 40 3.09 11.60 -13.79
N LEU A 41 2.04 11.02 -14.37
CA LEU A 41 1.73 11.14 -15.79
C LEU A 41 1.42 12.59 -16.17
N ALA A 42 0.58 13.28 -15.39
CA ALA A 42 0.26 14.68 -15.62
C ALA A 42 1.51 15.57 -15.57
N ALA A 43 2.40 15.34 -14.60
CA ALA A 43 3.67 16.05 -14.50
C ALA A 43 4.55 15.79 -15.74
N HIS A 44 4.66 14.54 -16.18
CA HIS A 44 5.46 14.19 -17.36
C HIS A 44 4.91 14.84 -18.64
N VAL A 45 3.59 14.81 -18.85
CA VAL A 45 2.93 15.46 -20.00
C VAL A 45 3.08 16.99 -19.95
N ALA A 46 3.11 17.58 -18.75
CA ALA A 46 3.39 18.99 -18.55
C ALA A 46 4.88 19.37 -18.80
N GLY A 47 5.73 18.42 -19.21
CA GLY A 47 7.14 18.65 -19.52
C GLY A 47 8.07 18.54 -18.31
N ALA A 48 7.60 18.01 -17.17
CA ALA A 48 8.47 17.73 -16.04
C ALA A 48 9.52 16.66 -16.41
N PRO A 49 10.74 16.76 -15.86
CA PRO A 49 11.77 15.77 -16.13
C PRO A 49 11.35 14.40 -15.59
N PHE A 50 11.76 13.33 -16.29
CA PHE A 50 11.36 11.96 -15.97
C PHE A 50 11.63 11.57 -14.51
N TRP A 51 12.77 11.99 -13.93
CA TRP A 51 13.10 11.68 -12.53
C TRP A 51 12.07 12.25 -11.55
N LEU A 52 11.46 13.40 -11.84
CA LEU A 52 10.45 14.01 -10.98
C LEU A 52 9.13 13.24 -11.06
N ALA A 53 8.71 12.87 -12.28
CA ALA A 53 7.56 11.99 -12.47
C ALA A 53 7.76 10.65 -11.75
N ALA A 54 8.96 10.06 -11.85
CA ALA A 54 9.30 8.83 -11.14
C ALA A 54 9.25 8.98 -9.62
N LEU A 55 9.71 10.11 -9.06
CA LEU A 55 9.60 10.38 -7.62
C LEU A 55 8.14 10.50 -7.15
N ILE A 56 7.29 11.15 -7.94
CA ILE A 56 5.85 11.26 -7.65
C ILE A 56 5.21 9.86 -7.68
N PHE A 57 5.53 9.06 -8.70
CA PHE A 57 5.06 7.70 -8.85
C PHE A 57 5.49 6.79 -7.68
N LEU A 58 6.74 6.92 -7.21
CA LEU A 58 7.29 6.11 -6.12
C LEU A 58 6.92 6.63 -4.72
N LEU A 59 6.25 7.79 -4.62
CA LEU A 59 5.88 8.40 -3.34
C LEU A 59 5.01 7.50 -2.44
N PRO A 60 4.06 6.70 -2.96
CA PRO A 60 3.27 5.76 -2.16
C PRO A 60 4.04 4.53 -1.69
N LEU A 61 5.26 4.27 -2.18
CA LEU A 61 6.01 3.05 -1.90
C LEU A 61 6.18 2.77 -0.39
N PRO A 62 6.52 3.75 0.47
CA PRO A 62 6.62 3.51 1.92
C PRO A 62 5.29 3.06 2.54
N LEU A 63 4.16 3.59 2.05
CA LEU A 63 2.82 3.19 2.49
C LEU A 63 2.50 1.76 2.02
N ASN A 64 2.80 1.44 0.76
CA ASN A 64 2.57 0.09 0.22
C ASN A 64 3.35 -0.97 1.03
N LEU A 65 4.60 -0.67 1.41
CA LEU A 65 5.42 -1.54 2.27
C LEU A 65 4.83 -1.69 3.68
N LEU A 66 4.36 -0.60 4.28
CA LEU A 66 3.69 -0.62 5.58
C LEU A 66 2.46 -1.52 5.57
N LEU A 67 1.64 -1.44 4.52
CA LEU A 67 0.40 -2.22 4.39
C LEU A 67 0.69 -3.72 4.25
N ILE A 68 1.68 -4.10 3.46
CA ILE A 68 2.14 -5.50 3.35
C ILE A 68 2.61 -6.02 4.69
N LEU A 69 3.50 -5.29 5.37
CA LEU A 69 4.00 -5.69 6.69
C LEU A 69 2.85 -5.82 7.70
N SER A 70 1.84 -4.96 7.62
CA SER A 70 0.65 -5.05 8.46
C SER A 70 -0.17 -6.32 8.16
N VAL A 71 -0.43 -6.64 6.89
CA VAL A 71 -1.13 -7.89 6.50
C VAL A 71 -0.38 -9.12 7.03
N TRP A 72 0.95 -9.13 6.87
CA TRP A 72 1.79 -10.25 7.28
C TRP A 72 1.88 -10.40 8.81
N ARG A 73 1.82 -9.29 9.54
CA ARG A 73 1.75 -9.30 11.01
C ARG A 73 0.38 -9.68 11.53
N SER A 74 -0.71 -9.17 10.94
CA SER A 74 -2.08 -9.52 11.34
C SER A 74 -2.37 -11.01 11.10
N THR A 75 -1.90 -11.59 9.99
CA THR A 75 -1.97 -13.05 9.74
C THR A 75 -1.17 -13.89 10.73
N GLY A 76 -0.15 -13.34 11.39
CA GLY A 76 0.60 -14.05 12.44
C GLY A 76 -0.13 -14.09 13.78
N LYS A 77 -1.14 -13.22 13.97
CA LYS A 77 -1.94 -13.11 15.20
C LYS A 77 -3.34 -13.68 15.06
N GLU A 78 -3.93 -13.58 13.87
CA GLU A 78 -5.22 -14.17 13.51
C GLU A 78 -4.97 -15.36 12.58
N ALA A 79 -4.97 -16.58 13.13
CA ALA A 79 -4.84 -17.82 12.35
C ALA A 79 -6.17 -18.14 11.65
N GLY A 80 -6.47 -17.42 10.57
CA GLY A 80 -7.62 -17.67 9.70
C GLY A 80 -7.26 -18.53 8.49
N GLY A 81 -8.23 -19.33 7.98
CA GLY A 81 -8.04 -20.22 6.82
C GLY A 81 -7.60 -19.52 5.52
N TRP A 82 -7.76 -18.20 5.42
CA TRP A 82 -7.38 -17.40 4.25
C TRP A 82 -6.09 -16.59 4.44
N SER A 83 -5.36 -16.78 5.54
CA SER A 83 -4.16 -16.00 5.87
C SER A 83 -3.04 -16.15 4.84
N ALA A 84 -2.81 -17.37 4.34
CA ALA A 84 -1.83 -17.62 3.29
C ALA A 84 -2.20 -16.92 1.98
N LEU A 85 -3.49 -16.95 1.62
CA LEU A 85 -4.02 -16.24 0.46
C LEU A 85 -3.84 -14.73 0.61
N ALA A 86 -4.13 -14.15 1.79
CA ALA A 86 -3.95 -12.73 2.05
C ALA A 86 -2.49 -12.28 1.86
N ARG A 87 -1.53 -13.08 2.36
CA ARG A 87 -0.10 -12.81 2.18
C ARG A 87 0.30 -12.86 0.71
N ALA A 88 -0.08 -13.91 -0.01
CA ALA A 88 0.21 -14.04 -1.44
C ALA A 88 -0.40 -12.90 -2.26
N ALA A 89 -1.70 -12.63 -2.04
CA ALA A 89 -2.41 -11.53 -2.68
C ALA A 89 -1.78 -10.18 -2.36
N SER A 90 -1.20 -10.01 -1.17
CA SER A 90 -0.53 -8.76 -0.83
C SER A 90 0.74 -8.47 -1.63
N LEU A 91 1.48 -9.52 -1.98
CA LEU A 91 2.64 -9.40 -2.87
C LEU A 91 2.22 -9.11 -4.31
N VAL A 92 1.17 -9.79 -4.78
CA VAL A 92 0.61 -9.56 -6.11
C VAL A 92 0.12 -8.13 -6.24
N TRP A 93 -0.62 -7.62 -5.24
CA TRP A 93 -1.06 -6.23 -5.23
C TRP A 93 0.11 -5.25 -5.28
N LEU A 94 1.19 -5.47 -4.52
CA LEU A 94 2.36 -4.59 -4.57
C LEU A 94 2.96 -4.56 -5.98
N ALA A 95 3.12 -5.73 -6.61
CA ALA A 95 3.64 -5.82 -7.97
C ALA A 95 2.74 -5.07 -8.96
N LEU A 96 1.41 -5.17 -8.80
CA LEU A 96 0.46 -4.43 -9.61
C LEU A 96 0.57 -2.91 -9.41
N MET A 97 0.82 -2.42 -8.19
CA MET A 97 0.99 -0.99 -7.93
C MET A 97 2.23 -0.38 -8.61
N PHE A 98 3.21 -1.18 -9.03
CA PHE A 98 4.32 -0.69 -9.86
C PHE A 98 3.94 -0.48 -11.34
N VAL A 99 2.73 -0.88 -11.73
CA VAL A 99 2.20 -0.74 -13.10
C VAL A 99 1.11 0.33 -13.19
N VAL A 100 0.39 0.56 -12.10
CA VAL A 100 -0.73 1.53 -11.97
C VAL A 100 -0.21 2.94 -11.80
#